data_AF-A0A6I9P093-F1
#
_entry.id   AF-A0A6I9P093-F1
#
_cell.length_a   1.000
_cell.length_b   1.000
_cell.length_c   1.000
_cell.angle_alpha   90.00
_cell.angle_beta   90.00
_cell.angle_gamma   90.00
#
_symmetry.space_group_name_H-M   'P 1'
#
loop_
_entity.id
_entity.type
_entity.pdbx_description
1 polymer ?
#
loop_
_entity_poly.entity_id
_entity_poly.type
_entity_poly.pdbx_seq_one_letter_code
_entity_poly.pdbx_strand_id
1 'polypeptide(L)'
;LVEVKLWAIDRQCFQTIMMRTGLIKHAEYMDFLKSVPSFQGLSEETLSKLADVMEETHYEDGEFIVRQGATGDTFFIISKGKVNVTQEDPANQETAHLRELGRGDWFGERALQGEDVRTANVVASDTVTCLVIDRDSFKHLISGLDDVSNKGYEDAELKA
;
A
#
# COMPACT_ATOMS: atom_id res chain seq x y z
N LEU A 1 26.95 -41.87 0.35
CA LEU A 1 25.50 -41.63 0.27
C LEU A 1 25.12 -40.74 1.42
N VAL A 2 24.49 -39.59 1.15
CA VAL A 2 24.10 -38.61 2.19
C VAL A 2 22.67 -38.92 2.60
N GLU A 3 22.41 -38.98 3.90
CA GLU A 3 21.06 -39.17 4.45
C GLU A 3 20.25 -37.88 4.28
N VAL A 4 19.07 -37.98 3.67
CA VAL A 4 18.18 -36.82 3.42
C VAL A 4 16.85 -37.05 4.12
N LYS A 5 16.39 -36.03 4.84
CA LYS A 5 15.07 -35.98 5.47
C LYS A 5 14.22 -34.93 4.77
N LEU A 6 13.01 -35.33 4.37
CA LEU A 6 12.04 -34.47 3.70
C LEU A 6 10.82 -34.25 4.59
N TRP A 7 10.17 -33.11 4.41
CA TRP A 7 8.84 -32.81 4.95
C TRP A 7 7.85 -32.82 3.79
N ALA A 8 6.71 -33.48 3.99
CA ALA A 8 5.63 -33.52 3.02
C ALA A 8 4.31 -33.20 3.70
N ILE A 9 3.43 -32.54 2.97
CA ILE A 9 2.04 -32.32 3.34
C ILE A 9 1.17 -32.92 2.25
N ASP A 10 0.09 -33.61 2.62
CA ASP A 10 -0.83 -34.14 1.62
C ASP A 10 -1.63 -33.01 0.96
N ARG A 11 -2.07 -33.27 -0.28
CA ARG A 11 -2.80 -32.30 -1.10
C ARG A 11 -4.05 -31.78 -0.41
N GLN A 12 -4.80 -32.64 0.30
CA GLN A 12 -6.05 -32.25 0.93
C GLN A 12 -5.81 -31.33 2.13
N CYS A 13 -4.80 -31.63 2.96
CA CYS A 13 -4.37 -30.73 4.03
C CYS A 13 -3.89 -29.39 3.45
N PHE A 14 -3.02 -29.40 2.44
CA PHE A 14 -2.55 -28.17 1.81
C PHE A 14 -3.71 -27.31 1.27
N GLN A 15 -4.62 -27.90 0.48
CA GLN A 15 -5.78 -27.19 -0.06
C GLN A 15 -6.69 -26.63 1.03
N THR A 16 -6.95 -27.42 2.07
CA THR A 16 -7.80 -27.00 3.19
C THR A 16 -7.18 -25.82 3.93
N ILE A 17 -5.87 -25.86 4.19
CA ILE A 17 -5.16 -24.77 4.85
C ILE A 17 -5.19 -23.52 3.97
N MET A 18 -4.78 -23.64 2.70
CA MET A 18 -4.74 -22.51 1.77
C MET A 18 -6.11 -21.84 1.59
N MET A 19 -7.18 -22.63 1.42
CA MET A 19 -8.54 -22.09 1.33
C MET A 19 -8.95 -21.37 2.60
N ARG A 20 -8.71 -21.97 3.78
CA ARG A 20 -9.05 -21.34 5.07
C ARG A 20 -8.28 -20.05 5.29
N THR A 21 -6.96 -20.06 5.08
CA THR A 21 -6.13 -18.88 5.25
C THR A 21 -6.50 -17.79 4.25
N GLY A 22 -6.80 -18.16 3.00
CA GLY A 22 -7.25 -17.22 1.97
C GLY A 22 -8.57 -16.54 2.34
N LEU A 23 -9.57 -17.33 2.77
CA LEU A 23 -10.87 -16.79 3.18
C LEU A 23 -10.78 -15.89 4.41
N ILE A 24 -9.94 -16.23 5.38
CA ILE A 24 -9.73 -15.40 6.57
C ILE A 24 -9.07 -14.07 6.18
N LYS A 25 -7.98 -14.11 5.40
CA LYS A 25 -7.29 -12.89 4.94
C LYS A 25 -8.20 -12.01 4.10
N HIS A 26 -8.98 -12.61 3.21
CA HIS A 26 -9.94 -11.88 2.37
C HIS A 26 -10.97 -11.13 3.22
N ALA A 27 -11.55 -11.80 4.22
CA ALA A 27 -12.47 -11.17 5.16
C ALA A 27 -11.81 -10.03 5.95
N GLU A 28 -10.57 -10.21 6.42
CA GLU A 28 -9.81 -9.17 7.12
C GLU A 28 -9.54 -7.94 6.25
N TYR A 29 -9.16 -8.14 4.98
CA TYR A 29 -8.95 -7.05 4.03
C TYR A 29 -10.26 -6.36 3.68
N MET A 30 -11.34 -7.11 3.49
CA MET A 30 -12.67 -6.54 3.26
C MET A 30 -13.13 -5.66 4.42
N ASP A 31 -13.01 -6.15 5.66
CA ASP A 31 -13.39 -5.38 6.85
C ASP A 31 -12.53 -4.13 7.01
N PHE A 32 -11.22 -4.23 6.74
CA PHE A 32 -10.33 -3.08 6.78
C PHE A 32 -10.67 -2.06 5.68
N LEU A 33 -10.83 -2.46 4.43
CA LEU A 33 -11.15 -1.56 3.32
C LEU A 33 -12.48 -0.84 3.54
N LYS A 34 -13.50 -1.54 4.05
CA LYS A 34 -14.79 -0.94 4.46
C LYS A 34 -14.65 0.11 5.56
N SER A 35 -13.60 0.02 6.39
CA SER A 35 -13.32 1.00 7.45
C SER A 35 -12.62 2.27 6.95
N VAL A 36 -12.02 2.25 5.75
CA VAL A 36 -11.29 3.40 5.18
C VAL A 36 -12.27 4.41 4.59
N PRO A 37 -12.35 5.66 5.12
CA PRO A 37 -13.34 6.63 4.66
C PRO A 37 -13.25 6.94 3.15
N SER A 38 -12.03 7.03 2.60
CA SER A 38 -11.81 7.30 1.18
C SER A 38 -12.33 6.20 0.24
N PHE A 39 -12.60 5.00 0.75
CA PHE A 39 -13.09 3.86 -0.03
C PHE A 39 -14.58 3.57 0.16
N GLN A 40 -15.30 4.37 0.96
CA GLN A 40 -16.75 4.19 1.17
C GLN A 40 -17.59 4.38 -0.10
N GLY A 41 -17.04 5.05 -1.12
CA GLY A 41 -17.68 5.19 -2.43
C GLY A 41 -17.56 3.96 -3.34
N LEU A 42 -16.76 2.95 -2.96
CA LEU A 42 -16.57 1.74 -3.76
C LEU A 42 -17.70 0.73 -3.50
N SER A 43 -18.12 0.04 -4.56
CA SER A 43 -19.06 -1.07 -4.43
C SER A 43 -18.41 -2.25 -3.69
N GLU A 44 -19.23 -3.09 -3.05
CA GLU A 44 -18.75 -4.29 -2.39
C GLU A 44 -18.02 -5.25 -3.36
N GLU A 45 -18.45 -5.31 -4.62
CA GLU A 45 -17.77 -6.07 -5.66
C GLU A 45 -16.36 -5.53 -5.93
N THR A 46 -16.19 -4.21 -6.02
CA THR A 46 -14.89 -3.58 -6.21
C THR A 46 -13.98 -3.79 -5.00
N LEU A 47 -14.51 -3.64 -3.78
CA LEU A 47 -13.76 -3.91 -2.55
C LEU A 47 -13.31 -5.38 -2.48
N SER A 48 -14.17 -6.32 -2.89
CA SER A 48 -13.82 -7.74 -2.96
C SER A 48 -12.70 -8.01 -3.94
N LYS A 49 -12.75 -7.41 -5.14
CA LYS A 49 -11.68 -7.52 -6.13
C LYS A 49 -10.38 -6.91 -5.63
N LEU A 50 -10.44 -5.80 -4.89
CA LEU A 50 -9.25 -5.23 -4.25
C LEU A 50 -8.66 -6.20 -3.23
N ALA A 51 -9.48 -6.74 -2.32
CA ALA A 51 -9.04 -7.72 -1.34
C ALA A 51 -8.42 -8.98 -1.98
N ASP A 52 -8.83 -9.36 -3.20
CA ASP A 52 -8.25 -10.49 -3.94
C ASP A 52 -6.87 -10.20 -4.55
N VAL A 53 -6.57 -8.95 -4.92
CA VAL A 53 -5.31 -8.57 -5.62
C VAL A 53 -4.28 -7.89 -4.71
N MET A 54 -4.65 -7.58 -3.47
CA MET A 54 -3.78 -6.93 -2.50
C MET A 54 -2.72 -7.87 -1.94
N GLU A 55 -1.50 -7.37 -1.86
CA GLU A 55 -0.39 -8.03 -1.19
C GLU A 55 0.02 -7.28 0.08
N GLU A 56 0.36 -8.01 1.14
CA GLU A 56 0.82 -7.42 2.39
C GLU A 56 2.34 -7.30 2.40
N THR A 57 2.85 -6.12 2.77
CA THR A 57 4.28 -5.88 2.94
C THR A 57 4.54 -5.22 4.29
N HIS A 58 5.63 -5.63 4.95
CA HIS A 58 6.04 -5.11 6.25
C HIS A 58 7.34 -4.32 6.12
N TYR A 59 7.44 -3.25 6.90
CA TYR A 59 8.60 -2.38 6.94
C TYR A 59 8.98 -2.09 8.39
N GLU A 60 10.27 -2.02 8.67
CA GLU A 60 10.79 -1.66 9.99
C GLU A 60 10.95 -0.14 10.15
N ASP A 61 11.08 0.34 11.38
CA ASP A 61 11.31 1.76 11.67
C ASP A 61 12.53 2.30 10.90
N GLY A 62 12.35 3.45 10.24
CA GLY A 62 13.36 4.10 9.41
C GLY A 62 13.52 3.53 8.00
N GLU A 63 12.79 2.47 7.62
CA GLU A 63 12.87 1.89 6.29
C GLU A 63 12.17 2.75 5.23
N PHE A 64 12.80 2.91 4.07
CA PHE A 64 12.21 3.61 2.94
C PHE A 64 11.27 2.68 2.19
N ILE A 65 9.97 2.98 2.24
CA ILE A 65 8.93 2.29 1.48
C ILE A 65 8.94 2.79 0.03
N VAL A 66 9.12 4.10 -0.14
CA VAL A 66 9.22 4.77 -1.44
C VAL A 66 10.38 5.75 -1.39
N ARG A 67 11.15 5.81 -2.48
CA ARG A 67 12.23 6.80 -2.66
C ARG A 67 11.84 7.80 -3.74
N GLN A 68 12.03 9.08 -3.45
CA GLN A 68 11.87 10.16 -4.41
C GLN A 68 12.78 9.92 -5.63
N GLY A 69 12.26 10.22 -6.82
CA GLY A 69 12.96 10.03 -8.09
C GLY A 69 13.02 8.58 -8.58
N ALA A 70 12.69 7.59 -7.74
CA ALA A 70 12.58 6.21 -8.18
C ALA A 70 11.35 6.02 -9.09
N THR A 71 11.44 5.06 -10.00
CA THR A 71 10.29 4.58 -10.74
C THR A 71 9.37 3.81 -9.80
N GLY A 72 8.05 3.98 -9.94
CA GLY A 72 7.06 3.32 -9.11
C GLY A 72 5.75 3.07 -9.84
N ASP A 73 5.26 1.85 -9.70
CA ASP A 73 4.07 1.30 -10.33
C ASP A 73 3.11 0.67 -9.32
N THR A 74 3.31 0.94 -8.04
CA THR A 74 2.48 0.42 -6.94
C THR A 74 1.77 1.54 -6.17
N PHE A 75 0.61 1.20 -5.61
CA PHE A 75 -0.16 2.01 -4.67
C PHE A 75 -0.20 1.31 -3.31
N PHE A 76 -0.14 2.08 -2.24
CA PHE A 76 -0.02 1.56 -0.88
C PHE A 76 -1.14 2.10 0.00
N ILE A 77 -1.70 1.23 0.85
CA ILE A 77 -2.64 1.57 1.92
C ILE A 77 -2.04 1.09 3.24
N ILE A 78 -1.96 1.97 4.24
CA ILE A 78 -1.36 1.65 5.53
C ILE A 78 -2.39 0.90 6.37
N SER A 79 -2.17 -0.38 6.64
CA SER A 79 -3.03 -1.18 7.52
C SER A 79 -2.61 -1.10 8.98
N LYS A 80 -1.33 -0.83 9.26
CA LYS A 80 -0.76 -0.68 10.60
C LYS A 80 0.48 0.23 10.57
N GLY A 81 0.71 0.96 11.66
CA GLY A 81 1.89 1.80 11.85
C GLY A 81 1.71 3.20 11.28
N LYS A 82 2.81 3.92 11.15
CA LYS A 82 2.89 5.29 10.65
C LYS A 82 4.08 5.48 9.72
N VAL A 83 3.95 6.43 8.80
CA VAL A 83 5.02 6.80 7.87
C VAL A 83 5.16 8.32 7.80
N ASN A 84 6.38 8.78 7.55
CA ASN A 84 6.68 10.17 7.26
C ASN A 84 6.89 10.34 5.76
N VAL A 85 6.18 11.32 5.19
CA VAL A 85 6.37 11.76 3.81
C VAL A 85 7.35 12.92 3.82
N THR A 86 8.46 12.78 3.10
CA THR A 86 9.51 13.80 3.03
C THR A 86 9.88 14.10 1.58
N GLN A 87 10.34 15.30 1.30
CA GLN A 87 10.80 15.69 -0.02
C GLN A 87 12.19 16.32 0.08
N GLU A 88 13.09 15.84 -0.76
CA GLU A 88 14.44 16.38 -0.91
C GLU A 88 14.44 17.47 -1.98
N ASP A 89 14.97 18.64 -1.63
CA ASP A 89 15.21 19.72 -2.59
C ASP A 89 16.54 19.45 -3.34
N PRO A 90 16.50 19.31 -4.68
CA PRO A 90 17.70 19.01 -5.48
C PRO A 90 18.79 20.08 -5.41
N ALA A 91 18.44 21.33 -5.06
CA ALA A 91 19.36 22.47 -5.12
C ALA A 91 20.24 22.61 -3.87
N ASN A 92 19.70 22.29 -2.69
CA ASN A 92 20.36 22.52 -1.40
C ASN A 92 20.53 21.25 -0.54
N GLN A 93 20.05 20.08 -1.01
CA GLN A 93 20.08 18.81 -0.27
C GLN A 93 19.34 18.86 1.09
N GLU A 94 18.43 19.82 1.28
CA GLU A 94 17.58 19.86 2.46
C GLU A 94 16.41 18.89 2.30
N THR A 95 16.08 18.17 3.37
CA THR A 95 14.92 17.27 3.44
C THR A 95 13.79 17.97 4.19
N ALA A 96 12.72 18.31 3.49
CA ALA A 96 11.51 18.88 4.07
C ALA A 96 10.55 17.76 4.50
N HIS A 97 10.03 17.83 5.73
CA HIS A 97 8.92 16.98 6.17
C HIS A 97 7.61 17.57 5.67
N LEU A 98 6.85 16.79 4.90
CA LEU A 98 5.58 17.22 4.33
C LEU A 98 4.40 16.90 5.25
N ARG A 99 4.29 15.63 5.64
CA ARG A 99 3.20 15.12 6.50
C ARG A 99 3.52 13.74 7.08
N GLU A 100 2.79 13.37 8.12
CA GLU A 100 2.73 12.00 8.64
C GLU A 100 1.43 11.33 8.16
N LEU A 101 1.50 10.06 7.78
CA LEU A 101 0.35 9.23 7.40
C LEU A 101 0.28 8.00 8.32
N GLY A 102 -0.92 7.54 8.62
CA GLY A 102 -1.17 6.40 9.51
C GLY A 102 -2.19 5.42 8.96
N ARG A 103 -2.68 4.53 9.83
CA ARG A 103 -3.64 3.49 9.46
C ARG A 103 -4.87 4.08 8.75
N GLY A 104 -5.16 3.55 7.56
CA GLY A 104 -6.26 3.96 6.68
C GLY A 104 -5.86 5.03 5.66
N ASP A 105 -4.72 5.71 5.85
CA ASP A 105 -4.16 6.57 4.83
C ASP A 105 -3.45 5.75 3.74
N TRP A 106 -3.19 6.39 2.61
CA TRP A 106 -2.63 5.78 1.42
C TRP A 106 -1.66 6.74 0.71
N PHE A 107 -0.81 6.19 -0.17
CA PHE A 107 0.15 6.97 -0.95
C PHE A 107 0.59 6.23 -2.22
N GLY A 108 1.23 6.97 -3.13
CA GLY A 108 1.85 6.43 -4.33
C GLY A 108 1.01 6.55 -5.60
N GLU A 109 -0.18 7.14 -5.49
CA GLU A 109 -1.11 7.44 -6.57
C GLU A 109 -0.50 8.32 -7.66
N ARG A 110 0.37 9.28 -7.30
CA ARG A 110 0.91 10.27 -8.24
C ARG A 110 1.72 9.64 -9.37
N ALA A 111 2.55 8.65 -9.02
CA ALA A 111 3.36 7.95 -10.01
C ALA A 111 2.49 7.13 -10.98
N LEU A 112 1.27 6.76 -10.59
CA LEU A 112 0.36 5.97 -11.44
C LEU A 112 -0.39 6.81 -12.48
N GLN A 113 -0.40 8.14 -12.32
CA GLN A 113 -1.10 9.09 -13.19
C GLN A 113 -0.20 9.67 -14.30
N GLY A 114 1.12 9.69 -14.11
CA GLY A 114 2.09 10.38 -14.97
C GLY A 114 3.23 9.51 -15.48
N GLU A 115 4.46 10.00 -15.32
CA GLU A 115 5.71 9.39 -15.83
C GLU A 115 6.31 8.30 -14.93
N ASP A 116 5.52 7.74 -14.00
CA ASP A 116 5.95 6.65 -13.12
C ASP A 116 7.04 7.05 -12.13
N VAL A 117 7.29 8.35 -11.93
CA VAL A 117 8.30 8.86 -11.01
C VAL A 117 7.68 9.22 -9.66
N ARG A 118 8.30 8.77 -8.58
CA ARG A 118 7.92 9.10 -7.20
C ARG A 118 8.36 10.52 -6.86
N THR A 119 7.42 11.35 -6.41
CA THR A 119 7.66 12.79 -6.16
C THR A 119 8.20 13.10 -4.76
N ALA A 120 8.14 12.14 -3.84
CA ALA A 120 8.53 12.26 -2.46
C ALA A 120 9.00 10.90 -1.92
N ASN A 121 9.76 10.93 -0.82
CA ASN A 121 10.11 9.77 -0.02
C ASN A 121 8.93 9.42 0.91
N VAL A 122 8.78 8.13 1.20
CA VAL A 122 7.90 7.64 2.27
C VAL A 122 8.71 6.71 3.14
N VAL A 123 8.87 7.08 4.40
CA VAL A 123 9.75 6.39 5.36
C VAL A 123 8.92 5.92 6.54
N ALA A 124 9.06 4.66 6.93
CA ALA A 124 8.41 4.12 8.12
C ALA A 124 8.90 4.85 9.38
N SER A 125 7.98 5.20 10.29
CA SER A 125 8.27 5.82 11.59
C SER A 125 7.94 4.92 12.79
N ASP A 126 7.60 3.66 12.49
CA ASP A 126 7.28 2.52 13.37
C ASP A 126 7.41 1.24 12.51
N THR A 127 7.17 0.05 13.06
CA THR A 127 6.85 -1.14 12.29
C THR A 127 5.54 -0.92 11.52
N VAL A 128 5.64 -0.79 10.19
CA VAL A 128 4.53 -0.51 9.28
C VAL A 128 4.10 -1.77 8.56
N THR A 129 2.80 -1.89 8.32
CA THR A 129 2.25 -2.87 7.38
C THR A 129 1.42 -2.13 6.33
N CYS A 130 1.70 -2.42 5.07
CA CYS A 130 0.99 -1.87 3.92
C CYS A 130 0.28 -2.99 3.16
N LEU A 131 -0.91 -2.69 2.65
CA LEU A 131 -1.53 -3.42 1.56
C LEU A 131 -1.14 -2.73 0.26
N VAL A 132 -0.61 -3.50 -0.68
CA VAL A 132 0.00 -3.03 -1.92
C VAL A 132 -0.80 -3.57 -3.10
N ILE A 133 -1.04 -2.71 -4.08
CA ILE A 133 -1.63 -3.09 -5.36
C ILE A 133 -0.79 -2.53 -6.50
N ASP A 134 -0.78 -3.25 -7.62
CA ASP A 134 -0.13 -2.79 -8.84
C ASP A 134 -0.95 -1.70 -9.55
N ARG A 135 -0.32 -1.07 -10.53
CA ARG A 135 -0.87 0.01 -11.36
C ARG A 135 -2.15 -0.38 -12.09
N ASP A 136 -2.19 -1.55 -12.69
CA ASP A 136 -3.31 -1.97 -13.53
C ASP A 136 -4.53 -2.22 -12.63
N SER A 137 -4.32 -2.91 -11.52
CA SER A 137 -5.32 -3.09 -10.45
C SER A 137 -5.83 -1.75 -9.93
N PHE A 138 -4.94 -0.79 -9.63
CA PHE A 138 -5.34 0.56 -9.20
C PHE A 138 -6.20 1.29 -10.26
N LYS A 139 -5.77 1.28 -11.53
CA LYS A 139 -6.48 1.94 -12.64
C LYS A 139 -7.84 1.31 -12.94
N HIS A 140 -7.97 0.00 -12.77
CA HIS A 140 -9.23 -0.69 -13.03
C HIS A 140 -10.24 -0.58 -11.88
N LEU A 141 -9.75 -0.44 -10.64
CA LEU A 141 -10.59 -0.57 -9.44
C LEU A 141 -10.81 0.73 -8.68
N ILE A 142 -9.85 1.68 -8.69
CA ILE A 142 -9.85 2.84 -7.78
C ILE A 142 -9.79 4.20 -8.50
N SER A 143 -9.24 4.28 -9.72
CA SER A 143 -8.91 5.57 -10.35
C SER A 143 -10.10 6.49 -10.70
N GLY A 144 -11.34 6.03 -10.53
CA GLY A 144 -12.56 6.82 -10.72
C GLY A 144 -13.02 7.61 -9.50
N LEU A 145 -12.31 7.52 -8.36
CA LEU A 145 -12.65 8.24 -7.13
C LEU A 145 -11.96 9.61 -7.11
N ASP A 146 -12.75 10.67 -7.30
CA ASP A 146 -12.30 12.08 -7.22
C ASP A 146 -11.65 12.40 -5.85
N ASP A 147 -12.15 11.80 -4.76
CA ASP A 147 -11.63 11.97 -3.39
C ASP A 147 -10.29 11.24 -3.12
N VAL A 148 -10.04 10.11 -3.81
CA VAL A 148 -8.74 9.40 -3.75
C VAL A 148 -7.70 10.12 -4.60
N SER A 149 -8.11 11.01 -5.50
CA SER A 149 -7.15 11.81 -6.28
C SER A 149 -6.90 13.19 -5.67
N ASN A 150 -7.87 13.80 -4.97
CA ASN A 150 -7.76 15.18 -4.48
C ASN A 150 -7.23 15.36 -3.05
N LYS A 151 -7.47 14.44 -2.11
CA LYS A 151 -7.08 14.65 -0.69
C LYS A 151 -5.56 14.72 -0.44
N GLY A 152 -4.75 14.24 -1.39
CA GLY A 152 -3.30 14.33 -1.30
C GLY A 152 -2.73 15.73 -1.55
N TYR A 153 -3.53 16.67 -2.06
CA TYR A 153 -3.04 17.92 -2.66
C TYR A 153 -3.21 19.17 -1.79
N GLU A 154 -4.29 19.31 -1.02
CA GLU A 154 -4.59 20.59 -0.35
C GLU A 154 -3.62 20.94 0.79
N ASP A 155 -3.03 19.96 1.48
CA ASP A 155 -2.17 20.24 2.65
C ASP A 155 -0.73 20.66 2.29
N ALA A 156 -0.27 20.39 1.06
CA ALA A 156 1.11 20.69 0.64
C ALA A 156 1.24 22.09 -0.02
N GLU A 157 0.20 22.56 -0.71
CA GLU A 157 0.22 23.88 -1.37
C GLU A 157 -0.06 25.05 -0.42
N LEU A 158 -0.67 24.79 0.76
CA LEU A 158 -0.98 25.84 1.74
C LEU A 158 0.25 26.33 2.55
N LYS A 159 1.45 25.82 2.30
CA LYS A 159 2.68 26.24 3.00
C LYS A 159 3.85 26.63 2.09
N ALA A 160 3.62 26.79 0.79
CA ALA A 160 4.60 27.39 -0.13
C ALA A 160 4.46 28.92 -0.17
#